data_AF-A0A6C7SWM7-F1
#
_entry.id   AF-A0A6C7SWM7-F1
#
_cell.length_a   1.000
_cell.length_b   1.000
_cell.length_c   1.000
_cell.angle_alpha   90.00
_cell.angle_beta   90.00
_cell.angle_gamma   90.00
#
_symmetry.space_group_name_H-M   'P 1'
#
loop_
_entity.id
_entity.type
_entity.pdbx_description
1 polymer ?
#
loop_
_entity_poly.entity_id
_entity_poly.type
_entity_poly.pdbx_seq_one_letter_code
_entity_poly.pdbx_strand_id
1 'polypeptide(L)'
;KGYISVGYKGLDFSDQSNPYNALGLVNHFNTKVSNVFKTDDEFHEAQAIQMGMMGIDFYPQKLNISTQSLSQGALMEGGFNPDMSVYPQNEDGSYSKEALFMSFLKSEGGYMVAGKNTTIAPQAMNYNLNVAKQSIPKYSNVDFDDIMTGKVDFASLLKGYAQDGWLDADIYAMEKGVAWQNTSIGYGGAWFDNQFNQAKANGWKASNESIDSYVNSIMDRLNNLIGQTRV
;
A
#
# COMPACT_ATOMS: atom_id res chain seq x y z
N LYS A 1 -6.77 -0.53 -14.40
CA LYS A 1 -7.23 -1.73 -13.63
C LYS A 1 -6.28 -1.97 -12.44
N GLY A 2 -6.78 -2.46 -11.32
CA GLY A 2 -5.98 -2.71 -10.11
C GLY A 2 -6.68 -3.68 -9.16
N TYR A 3 -6.13 -3.90 -7.97
CA TYR A 3 -6.71 -4.75 -6.94
C TYR A 3 -6.28 -4.31 -5.54
N ILE A 4 -6.97 -4.77 -4.50
CA ILE A 4 -6.49 -4.66 -3.11
C ILE A 4 -5.83 -5.97 -2.72
N SER A 5 -4.59 -5.91 -2.25
CA SER A 5 -3.94 -7.01 -1.55
C SER A 5 -4.09 -6.84 -0.04
N VAL A 6 -4.53 -7.90 0.63
CA VAL A 6 -4.60 -8.01 2.10
C VAL A 6 -3.85 -9.26 2.55
N GLY A 7 -3.48 -9.32 3.82
CA GLY A 7 -2.89 -10.48 4.47
C GLY A 7 -1.37 -10.61 4.28
N TYR A 8 -0.69 -9.62 3.70
CA TYR A 8 0.77 -9.59 3.72
C TYR A 8 1.25 -8.90 4.98
N LYS A 9 2.20 -9.52 5.68
CA LYS A 9 2.86 -8.85 6.80
C LYS A 9 4.01 -8.03 6.24
N GLY A 10 3.92 -6.71 6.38
CA GLY A 10 5.04 -5.81 6.15
C GLY A 10 6.27 -6.21 6.98
N LEU A 11 7.41 -5.61 6.67
CA LEU A 11 8.65 -5.86 7.38
C LEU A 11 8.54 -5.39 8.84
N ASP A 12 8.23 -6.33 9.74
CA ASP A 12 8.27 -6.10 11.17
C ASP A 12 9.44 -6.86 11.78
N PHE A 13 10.62 -6.26 11.79
CA PHE A 13 11.79 -6.93 12.35
C PHE A 13 11.73 -7.13 13.87
N SER A 14 10.67 -6.67 14.54
CA SER A 14 10.36 -7.04 15.92
C SER A 14 9.62 -8.39 16.02
N ASP A 15 8.88 -8.81 14.99
CA ASP A 15 8.24 -10.12 14.88
C ASP A 15 9.26 -11.19 14.48
N GLN A 16 9.87 -11.79 15.51
CA GLN A 16 10.84 -12.89 15.36
C GLN A 16 10.19 -14.22 14.95
N SER A 17 8.86 -14.33 15.00
CA SER A 17 8.15 -15.56 14.58
C SER A 17 8.05 -15.67 13.06
N ASN A 18 8.20 -14.55 12.35
CA ASN A 18 8.17 -14.49 10.90
C ASN A 18 9.60 -14.56 10.33
N PRO A 19 10.03 -15.70 9.74
CA PRO A 19 11.40 -15.89 9.29
C PRO A 19 11.79 -14.96 8.12
N TYR A 20 10.80 -14.45 7.38
CA TYR A 20 11.03 -13.51 6.27
C TYR A 20 11.57 -12.16 6.74
N ASN A 21 11.21 -11.72 7.95
CA ASN A 21 11.68 -10.46 8.52
C ASN A 21 13.21 -10.44 8.69
N ALA A 22 13.80 -11.55 9.13
CA ALA A 22 15.26 -11.64 9.29
C ALA A 22 16.02 -11.62 7.96
N LEU A 23 15.31 -11.81 6.84
CA LEU A 23 15.85 -11.76 5.50
C LEU A 23 15.62 -10.41 4.82
N GLY A 24 14.95 -9.47 5.50
CA GLY A 24 14.50 -8.23 4.89
C GLY A 24 13.44 -8.47 3.80
N LEU A 25 12.68 -9.57 3.90
CA LEU A 25 11.65 -9.95 2.93
C LEU A 25 10.24 -9.76 3.49
N VAL A 26 9.33 -9.27 2.65
CA VAL A 26 7.90 -9.20 2.95
C VAL A 26 7.31 -10.61 2.90
N ASN A 27 6.48 -10.96 3.89
CA ASN A 27 5.85 -12.27 3.92
C ASN A 27 4.50 -12.25 3.19
N HIS A 28 4.45 -12.91 2.03
CA HIS A 28 3.27 -13.02 1.18
C HIS A 28 2.47 -14.33 1.36
N PHE A 29 2.82 -15.18 2.34
CA PHE A 29 2.23 -16.52 2.48
C PHE A 29 0.70 -16.51 2.63
N ASN A 30 0.16 -15.47 3.26
CA ASN A 30 -1.28 -15.30 3.49
C ASN A 30 -1.90 -14.20 2.61
N THR A 31 -1.17 -13.68 1.61
CA THR A 31 -1.68 -12.62 0.75
C THR A 31 -2.87 -13.10 -0.07
N LYS A 32 -3.93 -12.31 -0.08
CA LYS A 32 -5.16 -12.55 -0.86
C LYS A 32 -5.58 -11.28 -1.57
N VAL A 33 -6.30 -11.46 -2.67
CA VAL A 33 -7.00 -10.37 -3.34
C VAL A 33 -8.39 -10.25 -2.72
N SER A 34 -8.71 -9.10 -2.12
CA SER A 34 -10.03 -8.84 -1.54
C SER A 34 -10.95 -8.08 -2.50
N ASN A 35 -10.38 -7.28 -3.41
CA ASN A 35 -11.12 -6.41 -4.33
C ASN A 35 -10.39 -6.28 -5.67
N VAL A 36 -11.13 -6.10 -6.76
CA VAL A 36 -10.60 -5.86 -8.11
C VAL A 36 -11.23 -4.59 -8.72
N PHE A 37 -10.37 -3.66 -9.14
CA PHE A 37 -10.73 -2.40 -9.80
C PHE A 37 -10.75 -2.55 -11.31
N LYS A 38 -11.90 -2.24 -11.90
CA LYS A 38 -12.19 -2.30 -13.33
C LYS A 38 -11.79 -1.02 -14.05
N THR A 39 -11.84 0.13 -13.36
CA THR A 39 -11.49 1.44 -13.91
C THR A 39 -10.24 2.01 -13.22
N ASP A 40 -9.64 3.03 -13.83
CA ASP A 40 -8.54 3.77 -13.20
C ASP A 40 -9.05 4.72 -12.10
N ASP A 41 -10.29 5.19 -12.20
CA ASP A 41 -10.93 6.01 -11.17
C ASP A 41 -11.14 5.22 -9.87
N GLU A 42 -11.60 3.97 -9.95
CA GLU A 42 -11.72 3.07 -8.78
C GLU A 42 -10.35 2.83 -8.12
N PHE A 43 -9.29 2.69 -8.91
CA PHE A 43 -7.94 2.51 -8.40
C PHE A 43 -7.38 3.78 -7.74
N HIS A 44 -7.57 4.95 -8.37
CA HIS A 44 -7.18 6.23 -7.79
C HIS A 44 -7.95 6.53 -6.50
N GLU A 45 -9.22 6.15 -6.44
CA GLU A 45 -10.01 6.28 -5.22
C GLU A 45 -9.47 5.39 -4.10
N ALA A 46 -9.08 4.15 -4.42
CA ALA A 46 -8.43 3.27 -3.47
C ALA A 46 -7.10 3.85 -2.94
N GLN A 47 -6.26 4.43 -3.81
CA GLN A 47 -5.03 5.10 -3.39
C GLN A 47 -5.29 6.30 -2.47
N ALA A 48 -6.33 7.08 -2.77
CA ALA A 48 -6.72 8.21 -1.95
C ALA A 48 -7.19 7.78 -0.55
N ILE A 49 -7.91 6.65 -0.46
CA ILE A 49 -8.39 6.08 0.80
C ILE A 49 -7.22 5.51 1.62
N GLN A 50 -6.23 4.87 0.97
CA GLN A 50 -5.08 4.24 1.63
C GLN A 50 -4.31 5.20 2.54
N MET A 51 -4.17 6.47 2.16
CA MET A 51 -3.49 7.49 2.98
C MET A 51 -4.17 7.68 4.34
N GLY A 52 -5.50 7.65 4.38
CA GLY A 52 -6.28 7.67 5.63
C GLY A 52 -6.25 6.34 6.38
N MET A 53 -5.71 5.28 5.78
CA MET A 53 -5.67 3.92 6.33
C MET A 53 -4.27 3.47 6.75
N MET A 54 -3.35 4.40 7.03
CA MET A 54 -2.01 4.07 7.52
C MET A 54 -2.07 3.11 8.73
N GLY A 55 -1.34 1.99 8.64
CA GLY A 55 -1.35 0.92 9.65
C GLY A 55 -2.53 -0.07 9.53
N ILE A 56 -3.34 0.03 8.49
CA ILE A 56 -4.33 -0.98 8.15
C ILE A 56 -3.82 -1.77 6.95
N ASP A 57 -4.07 -3.07 6.94
CA ASP A 57 -3.70 -3.98 5.84
C ASP A 57 -4.57 -3.75 4.59
N PHE A 58 -4.42 -2.57 3.99
CA PHE A 58 -5.16 -2.09 2.82
C PHE A 58 -4.18 -1.52 1.80
N TYR A 59 -3.88 -2.30 0.77
CA TYR A 59 -2.84 -1.97 -0.19
C TYR A 59 -3.36 -2.06 -1.63
N PRO A 60 -3.78 -0.94 -2.22
CA PRO A 60 -4.13 -0.84 -3.63
C PRO A 60 -2.91 -1.07 -4.52
N GLN A 61 -2.99 -2.08 -5.37
CA GLN A 61 -1.97 -2.45 -6.35
C GLN A 61 -2.46 -2.15 -7.76
N LYS A 62 -1.64 -1.44 -8.56
CA LYS A 62 -1.96 -1.21 -9.97
C LYS A 62 -1.67 -2.48 -10.75
N LEU A 63 -2.68 -3.01 -11.45
CA LEU A 63 -2.50 -4.12 -12.36
C LEU A 63 -2.40 -3.57 -13.79
N ASN A 64 -1.18 -3.29 -14.23
CA ASN A 64 -0.93 -2.77 -15.57
C ASN A 64 -0.06 -3.73 -16.39
N ILE A 65 -0.75 -4.52 -17.22
CA ILE A 65 -0.13 -5.51 -18.13
C ILE A 65 0.00 -4.94 -19.55
N SER A 66 -0.08 -3.61 -19.72
CA SER A 66 0.10 -3.02 -21.05
C SER A 66 1.54 -3.18 -21.52
N THR A 67 1.72 -3.36 -22.83
CA THR A 67 3.04 -3.52 -23.47
C THR A 67 3.98 -2.36 -23.18
N GLN A 68 3.43 -1.15 -23.09
CA GLN A 68 4.17 0.05 -22.76
C GLN A 68 4.67 0.03 -21.30
N SER A 69 3.83 -0.40 -20.36
CA SER A 69 4.23 -0.47 -18.95
C SER A 69 5.20 -1.62 -18.68
N LEU A 70 5.05 -2.74 -19.38
CA LEU A 70 5.95 -3.88 -19.32
C LEU A 70 7.33 -3.61 -19.94
N SER A 71 7.45 -2.61 -20.83
CA SER A 71 8.71 -2.25 -21.50
C SER A 71 9.47 -1.10 -20.84
N GLN A 72 8.87 -0.37 -19.88
CA GLN A 72 9.47 0.82 -19.27
C GLN A 72 10.26 0.54 -17.97
N GLY A 73 10.22 -0.68 -17.43
CA GLY A 73 10.83 -0.98 -16.13
C GLY A 73 10.08 -0.34 -14.95
N ALA A 74 10.37 -0.78 -13.72
CA ALA A 74 9.58 -0.47 -12.53
C ALA A 74 9.53 1.04 -12.26
N LEU A 75 8.32 1.59 -12.21
CA LEU A 75 8.10 2.96 -11.74
C LEU A 75 7.99 3.05 -10.21
N MET A 76 7.74 1.95 -9.49
CA MET A 76 7.59 1.92 -8.02
C MET A 76 7.96 0.57 -7.38
N GLU A 77 8.47 0.61 -6.15
CA GLU A 77 8.74 -0.53 -5.26
C GLU A 77 7.41 -1.26 -4.93
N GLY A 78 7.38 -2.59 -5.06
CA GLY A 78 6.20 -3.41 -4.79
C GLY A 78 5.24 -3.64 -5.98
N GLY A 79 5.53 -3.09 -7.16
CA GLY A 79 4.75 -3.32 -8.38
C GLY A 79 5.17 -4.56 -9.17
N PHE A 80 4.23 -5.17 -9.89
CA PHE A 80 4.51 -6.23 -10.86
C PHE A 80 5.37 -5.71 -12.03
N ASN A 81 6.69 -5.95 -11.98
CA ASN A 81 7.62 -5.49 -13.01
C ASN A 81 8.60 -6.59 -13.45
N PRO A 82 8.15 -7.56 -14.26
CA PRO A 82 9.04 -8.54 -14.86
C PRO A 82 9.94 -7.95 -15.94
N ASP A 83 11.13 -8.51 -16.10
CA ASP A 83 11.90 -8.33 -17.35
C ASP A 83 11.21 -9.07 -18.50
N MET A 84 10.61 -8.29 -19.40
CA MET A 84 9.88 -8.80 -20.55
C MET A 84 10.71 -8.86 -21.84
N SER A 85 11.97 -8.42 -21.80
CA SER A 85 12.84 -8.34 -22.99
C SER A 85 13.18 -9.71 -23.59
N VAL A 86 13.13 -10.76 -22.76
CA VAL A 86 13.47 -12.14 -23.13
C VAL A 86 12.30 -12.94 -23.69
N TYR A 87 11.09 -12.38 -23.66
CA TYR A 87 9.89 -13.06 -24.16
C TYR A 87 9.49 -12.51 -25.54
N PRO A 88 9.14 -13.37 -26.50
CA PRO A 88 8.69 -12.93 -27.81
C PRO A 88 7.33 -12.23 -27.70
N GLN A 89 7.17 -11.17 -28.48
CA GLN A 89 5.89 -10.50 -28.68
C GLN A 89 5.13 -11.16 -29.84
N ASN A 90 3.80 -11.14 -29.75
CA ASN A 90 2.89 -11.44 -30.85
C ASN A 90 3.02 -10.35 -31.94
N GLU A 91 2.44 -10.59 -33.13
CA GLU A 91 2.49 -9.63 -34.25
C GLU A 91 1.90 -8.26 -33.92
N ASP A 92 0.93 -8.20 -32.99
CA ASP A 92 0.31 -6.98 -32.49
C ASP A 92 1.11 -6.30 -31.36
N GLY A 93 2.31 -6.82 -31.05
CA GLY A 93 3.17 -6.36 -29.97
C GLY A 93 2.80 -6.90 -28.60
N SER A 94 1.66 -7.58 -28.40
CA SER A 94 1.27 -8.12 -27.10
C SER A 94 2.12 -9.31 -26.67
N TYR A 95 2.10 -9.67 -25.39
CA TYR A 95 2.76 -10.89 -24.89
C TYR A 95 1.75 -12.04 -24.78
N SER A 96 2.21 -13.28 -25.02
CA SER A 96 1.39 -14.47 -24.78
C SER A 96 1.05 -14.66 -23.30
N LYS A 97 -0.02 -15.40 -23.01
CA LYS A 97 -0.41 -15.71 -21.63
C LYS A 97 0.69 -16.46 -20.88
N GLU A 98 1.38 -17.36 -21.58
CA GLU A 98 2.51 -18.12 -21.06
C GLU A 98 3.70 -17.20 -20.75
N ALA A 99 4.00 -16.24 -21.63
CA ALA A 99 5.04 -15.24 -21.38
C ALA A 99 4.72 -14.38 -20.14
N LEU A 100 3.47 -13.92 -20.01
CA LEU A 100 3.01 -13.17 -18.85
C LEU A 100 3.01 -13.99 -17.55
N PHE A 101 2.66 -15.27 -17.63
CA PHE A 101 2.69 -16.18 -16.48
C PHE A 101 4.13 -16.49 -16.04
N MET A 102 5.01 -16.80 -16.99
CA MET A 102 6.42 -17.06 -16.69
C MET A 102 7.14 -15.81 -16.20
N SER A 103 6.77 -14.65 -16.73
CA SER A 103 7.28 -13.38 -16.25
C SER A 103 6.81 -13.10 -14.84
N PHE A 104 5.56 -13.45 -14.49
CA PHE A 104 5.07 -13.37 -13.12
C PHE A 104 5.89 -14.21 -12.14
N LEU A 105 6.17 -15.47 -12.49
CA LEU A 105 7.02 -16.32 -11.67
C LEU A 105 8.44 -15.78 -11.50
N LYS A 106 8.94 -14.98 -12.46
CA LYS A 106 10.28 -14.39 -12.41
C LYS A 106 10.32 -13.00 -11.77
N SER A 107 9.26 -12.19 -11.86
CA SER A 107 9.17 -10.87 -11.20
C SER A 107 9.11 -11.00 -9.69
N GLU A 108 8.55 -12.10 -9.20
CA GLU A 108 8.70 -12.57 -7.81
C GLU A 108 10.15 -13.00 -7.49
N GLY A 109 11.15 -12.49 -8.24
CA GLY A 109 12.54 -12.34 -7.83
C GLY A 109 13.18 -13.57 -7.20
N GLY A 110 12.94 -14.78 -7.70
CA GLY A 110 13.52 -15.98 -7.09
C GLY A 110 13.27 -16.10 -5.58
N TYR A 111 12.21 -15.49 -5.04
CA TYR A 111 11.83 -15.56 -3.63
C TYR A 111 11.33 -16.97 -3.24
N MET A 112 11.43 -17.95 -4.15
CA MET A 112 11.29 -19.41 -3.95
C MET A 112 12.36 -20.03 -3.02
N VAL A 113 12.96 -19.28 -2.10
CA VAL A 113 13.92 -19.82 -1.12
C VAL A 113 13.22 -20.34 0.15
N ALA A 114 11.88 -20.34 0.20
CA ALA A 114 11.13 -21.09 1.20
C ALA A 114 10.83 -22.55 0.76
N GLY A 115 11.60 -23.10 -0.19
CA GLY A 115 11.73 -24.55 -0.34
C GLY A 115 12.63 -25.09 0.77
N LYS A 116 12.22 -26.19 1.42
CA LYS A 116 12.75 -26.78 2.67
C LYS A 116 14.29 -26.92 2.84
N ASN A 117 15.11 -26.64 1.83
CA ASN A 117 16.54 -26.99 1.78
C ASN A 117 17.54 -25.82 1.67
N THR A 118 17.11 -24.56 1.52
CA THR A 118 18.04 -23.40 1.51
C THR A 118 17.81 -22.53 2.73
N THR A 119 18.70 -22.63 3.72
CA THR A 119 18.64 -21.86 4.95
C THR A 119 19.69 -20.75 4.92
N ILE A 120 19.33 -19.52 5.31
CA ILE A 120 20.29 -18.43 5.45
C ILE A 120 21.28 -18.77 6.58
N ALA A 121 22.56 -18.45 6.39
CA ALA A 121 23.58 -18.66 7.40
C ALA A 121 23.21 -17.90 8.70
N PRO A 122 23.27 -18.54 9.89
CA PRO A 122 22.85 -17.93 11.16
C PRO A 122 23.49 -16.57 11.48
N GLN A 123 24.71 -16.36 10.99
CA GLN A 123 25.47 -15.12 11.18
C GLN A 123 24.88 -13.94 10.39
N ALA A 124 24.44 -14.17 9.15
CA ALA A 124 23.77 -13.17 8.33
C ALA A 124 22.37 -12.83 8.90
N MET A 125 21.66 -13.84 9.40
CA MET A 125 20.37 -13.66 10.06
C MET A 125 20.48 -12.78 11.32
N ASN A 126 21.47 -13.04 12.17
CA ASN A 126 21.72 -12.25 13.38
C ASN A 126 22.17 -10.81 13.08
N TYR A 127 22.99 -10.61 12.05
CA TYR A 127 23.41 -9.28 11.61
C TYR A 127 22.21 -8.45 11.15
N ASN A 128 21.39 -8.99 10.25
CA ASN A 128 20.19 -8.32 9.74
C ASN A 128 19.20 -7.99 10.86
N LEU A 129 18.97 -8.93 11.79
CA LEU A 129 18.10 -8.72 12.94
C LEU A 129 18.60 -7.59 13.86
N ASN A 130 19.91 -7.48 14.07
CA ASN A 130 20.50 -6.45 14.93
C ASN A 130 20.48 -5.06 14.28
N VAL A 131 20.71 -4.95 12.98
CA VAL A 131 20.57 -3.70 12.23
C VAL A 131 19.13 -3.21 12.25
N ALA A 132 18.18 -4.12 12.09
CA ALA A 132 16.77 -3.74 12.05
C ALA A 132 16.18 -3.33 13.41
N LYS A 133 16.65 -3.93 14.51
CA LYS A 133 16.28 -3.52 15.88
C LYS A 133 16.59 -2.06 16.22
N GLN A 134 17.50 -1.41 15.48
CA GLN A 134 17.91 -0.04 15.74
C GLN A 134 17.02 1.01 15.06
N SER A 135 16.02 0.61 14.25
CA SER A 135 15.46 1.50 13.21
C SER A 135 13.93 1.61 13.14
N ILE A 136 13.13 1.00 14.02
CA ILE A 136 11.70 0.76 13.69
C ILE A 136 10.70 1.54 14.56
N PRO A 137 9.89 2.42 13.95
CA PRO A 137 8.62 2.88 14.51
C PRO A 137 7.61 1.74 14.58
N LYS A 138 6.87 1.66 15.68
CA LYS A 138 5.85 0.65 15.95
C LYS A 138 4.59 0.93 15.11
N TYR A 139 4.52 0.42 13.88
CA TYR A 139 3.27 0.47 13.10
C TYR A 139 2.30 -0.57 13.67
N SER A 140 1.14 -0.11 14.13
CA SER A 140 0.02 -1.00 14.45
C SER A 140 -0.46 -1.59 13.13
N ASN A 141 -0.51 -2.92 12.97
CA ASN A 141 -1.09 -3.60 11.81
C ASN A 141 -2.49 -4.07 12.19
N VAL A 142 -3.52 -3.28 11.85
CA VAL A 142 -4.92 -3.69 11.95
C VAL A 142 -5.28 -4.49 10.71
N ASP A 143 -5.83 -5.70 10.89
CA ASP A 143 -6.31 -6.53 9.79
C ASP A 143 -7.55 -5.90 9.16
N PHE A 144 -7.54 -5.74 7.84
CA PHE A 144 -8.68 -5.20 7.11
C PHE A 144 -9.92 -6.10 7.23
N ASP A 145 -9.77 -7.42 7.34
CA ASP A 145 -10.90 -8.33 7.57
C ASP A 145 -11.56 -8.09 8.92
N ASP A 146 -10.80 -7.69 9.95
CA ASP A 146 -11.36 -7.38 11.27
C ASP A 146 -12.18 -6.08 11.25
N ILE A 147 -11.82 -5.11 10.42
CA ILE A 147 -12.65 -3.94 10.12
C ILE A 147 -13.92 -4.36 9.37
N MET A 148 -13.76 -5.13 8.30
CA MET A 148 -14.86 -5.56 7.44
C MET A 148 -15.89 -6.44 8.14
N THR A 149 -15.46 -7.19 9.17
CA THR A 149 -16.33 -8.02 9.99
C THR A 149 -16.88 -7.30 11.23
N GLY A 150 -16.54 -6.02 11.41
CA GLY A 150 -16.99 -5.20 12.53
C GLY A 150 -16.36 -5.57 13.88
N LYS A 151 -15.30 -6.39 13.89
CA LYS A 151 -14.53 -6.66 15.12
C LYS A 151 -13.72 -5.44 15.54
N VAL A 152 -13.29 -4.62 14.58
CA VAL A 152 -12.67 -3.32 14.79
C VAL A 152 -13.62 -2.24 14.29
N ASP A 153 -13.96 -1.31 15.17
CA ASP A 153 -14.68 -0.10 14.78
C ASP A 153 -13.72 0.86 14.07
N PHE A 154 -13.76 0.83 12.74
CA PHE A 154 -12.88 1.62 11.90
C PHE A 154 -13.10 3.13 12.07
N ALA A 155 -14.33 3.59 12.31
CA ALA A 155 -14.60 5.01 12.52
C ALA A 155 -13.92 5.52 13.81
N SER A 156 -14.02 4.74 14.89
CA SER A 156 -13.34 5.07 16.15
C SER A 156 -11.81 5.02 16.02
N LEU A 157 -11.27 4.02 15.30
CA LEU A 157 -9.84 3.92 15.03
C LEU A 157 -9.32 5.15 14.27
N LEU A 158 -9.98 5.49 13.17
CA LEU A 158 -9.62 6.61 12.31
C LEU A 158 -9.71 7.95 13.06
N LYS A 159 -10.75 8.11 13.88
CA LYS A 159 -10.92 9.28 14.76
C LYS A 159 -9.77 9.39 15.76
N GLY A 160 -9.29 8.29 16.32
CA GLY A 160 -8.12 8.28 17.19
C GLY A 160 -6.86 8.80 16.49
N TYR A 161 -6.57 8.29 15.29
CA TYR A 161 -5.43 8.78 14.49
C TYR A 161 -5.55 10.26 14.12
N ALA A 162 -6.75 10.72 13.79
CA ALA A 162 -7.02 12.13 13.52
C ALA A 162 -6.78 13.02 14.74
N GLN A 163 -7.23 12.59 15.93
CA GLN A 163 -7.05 13.33 17.18
C GLN A 163 -5.57 13.42 17.60
N ASP A 164 -4.79 12.39 17.31
CA ASP A 164 -3.34 12.36 17.53
C ASP A 164 -2.55 13.16 16.47
N GLY A 165 -3.25 13.73 15.47
CA GLY A 165 -2.67 14.57 14.43
C GLY A 165 -1.99 13.80 13.28
N TRP A 166 -2.12 12.48 13.24
CA TRP A 166 -1.54 11.65 12.16
C TRP A 166 -2.15 11.96 10.80
N LEU A 167 -3.41 12.42 10.78
CA LEU A 167 -4.19 12.69 9.57
C LEU A 167 -4.34 14.19 9.30
N ASP A 168 -3.56 15.03 9.99
CA ASP A 168 -3.66 16.50 9.89
C ASP A 168 -3.51 17.00 8.45
N ALA A 169 -2.55 16.43 7.69
CA ALA A 169 -2.34 16.80 6.30
C ALA A 169 -3.56 16.45 5.43
N ASP A 170 -4.11 15.26 5.60
CA ASP A 170 -5.27 14.79 4.83
C ASP A 170 -6.54 15.57 5.17
N ILE A 171 -6.75 15.88 6.46
CA ILE A 171 -7.86 16.70 6.93
C ILE A 171 -7.74 18.12 6.38
N TYR A 172 -6.53 18.71 6.42
CA TYR A 172 -6.29 20.04 5.85
C TYR A 172 -6.52 20.08 4.34
N ALA A 173 -6.07 19.05 3.62
CA ALA A 173 -6.32 18.92 2.19
C ALA A 173 -7.81 18.90 1.88
N MET A 174 -8.58 18.12 2.65
CA MET A 174 -10.03 18.04 2.51
C MET A 174 -10.70 19.39 2.80
N GLU A 175 -10.32 20.09 3.88
CA GLU A 175 -10.83 21.44 4.20
C GLU A 175 -10.60 22.46 3.08
N LYS A 176 -9.48 22.33 2.37
CA LYS A 176 -9.09 23.23 1.27
C LYS A 176 -9.57 22.75 -0.10
N GLY A 177 -10.28 21.62 -0.17
CA GLY A 177 -10.73 21.03 -1.44
C GLY A 177 -9.58 20.62 -2.36
N VAL A 178 -8.41 20.30 -1.78
CA VAL A 178 -7.23 19.88 -2.54
C VAL A 178 -7.37 18.40 -2.86
N ALA A 179 -7.35 18.08 -4.16
CA ALA A 179 -7.34 16.70 -4.62
C ALA A 179 -6.08 15.97 -4.13
N TRP A 180 -6.21 14.73 -3.71
CA TRP A 180 -5.11 13.93 -3.12
C TRP A 180 -3.91 13.77 -4.08
N GLN A 181 -4.12 13.74 -5.40
CA GLN A 181 -3.01 13.68 -6.36
C GLN A 181 -2.08 14.89 -6.21
N ASN A 182 -2.65 16.04 -5.82
CA ASN A 182 -1.90 17.26 -5.60
C ASN A 182 -1.25 17.33 -4.22
N THR A 183 -1.61 16.44 -3.27
CA THR A 183 -0.93 16.36 -1.97
C THR A 183 0.28 15.44 -2.01
N SER A 184 0.32 14.49 -2.96
CA SER A 184 1.28 13.37 -2.91
C SER A 184 2.14 13.19 -4.18
N ILE A 185 1.81 13.82 -5.31
CA ILE A 185 2.48 13.56 -6.60
C ILE A 185 3.07 14.85 -7.20
N GLY A 186 4.37 14.80 -7.53
CA GLY A 186 5.05 15.82 -8.34
C GLY A 186 5.14 17.20 -7.68
N TYR A 187 5.10 18.27 -8.51
CA TYR A 187 5.24 19.66 -8.06
C TYR A 187 4.07 20.14 -7.17
N GLY A 188 2.92 19.47 -7.22
CA GLY A 188 1.76 19.76 -6.37
C GLY A 188 2.03 19.45 -4.90
N GLY A 189 2.68 18.32 -4.60
CA GLY A 189 2.95 17.88 -3.23
C GLY A 189 3.85 18.88 -2.48
N ALA A 190 4.94 19.33 -3.10
CA ALA A 190 5.84 20.31 -2.48
C ALA A 190 5.17 21.67 -2.20
N TRP A 191 4.24 22.09 -3.07
CA TRP A 191 3.45 23.29 -2.84
C TRP A 191 2.46 23.10 -1.69
N PHE A 192 1.76 21.96 -1.66
CA PHE A 192 0.83 21.61 -0.60
C PHE A 192 1.54 21.53 0.76
N ASP A 193 2.68 20.85 0.82
CA ASP A 193 3.51 20.73 2.02
C ASP A 193 3.90 22.10 2.57
N ASN A 194 4.28 23.04 1.70
CA ASN A 194 4.61 24.39 2.11
C ASN A 194 3.38 25.11 2.70
N GLN A 195 2.22 25.02 2.05
CA GLN A 195 0.97 25.61 2.56
C GLN A 195 0.55 25.00 3.90
N PHE A 196 0.59 23.67 4.02
CA PHE A 196 0.24 22.96 5.23
C PHE A 196 1.21 23.27 6.38
N ASN A 197 2.51 23.26 6.13
CA ASN A 197 3.53 23.63 7.12
C ASN A 197 3.38 25.08 7.60
N GLN A 198 3.05 26.01 6.71
CA GLN A 198 2.74 27.39 7.09
C GLN A 198 1.49 27.47 7.96
N ALA A 199 0.42 26.74 7.60
CA ALA A 199 -0.79 26.68 8.42
C ALA A 199 -0.50 26.12 9.82
N LYS A 200 0.28 25.03 9.91
CA LYS A 200 0.74 24.46 11.20
C LYS A 200 1.56 25.45 12.02
N ALA A 201 2.49 26.18 11.39
CA ALA A 201 3.26 27.23 12.04
C ALA A 201 2.38 28.37 12.57
N ASN A 202 1.26 28.65 11.89
CA ASN A 202 0.25 29.62 12.31
C ASN A 202 -0.77 29.06 13.32
N GLY A 203 -0.53 27.87 13.88
CA GLY A 203 -1.36 27.27 14.92
C GLY A 203 -2.56 26.49 14.42
N TRP A 204 -2.65 26.19 13.11
CA TRP A 204 -3.71 25.32 12.60
C TRP A 204 -3.64 23.94 13.27
N LYS A 205 -4.83 23.43 13.63
CA LYS A 205 -5.08 22.07 14.11
C LYS A 205 -6.47 21.67 13.60
N ALA A 206 -6.63 20.39 13.29
CA ALA A 206 -7.93 19.86 12.91
C ALA A 206 -8.98 20.13 14.02
N SER A 207 -10.12 20.69 13.64
CA SER A 207 -11.27 20.83 14.54
C SER A 207 -11.98 19.48 14.72
N ASN A 208 -12.75 19.31 15.79
CA ASN A 208 -13.54 18.08 15.97
C ASN A 208 -14.52 17.89 14.81
N GLU A 209 -15.10 18.97 14.31
CA GLU A 209 -15.99 18.98 13.15
C GLU A 209 -15.25 18.53 11.87
N SER A 210 -14.02 18.99 11.66
CA SER A 210 -13.17 18.59 10.53
C SER A 210 -12.79 17.11 10.61
N ILE A 211 -12.45 16.63 11.81
CA ILE A 211 -12.14 15.23 12.08
C ILE A 211 -13.36 14.36 11.77
N ASP A 212 -14.53 14.69 12.32
CA ASP A 212 -15.75 13.92 12.11
C ASP A 212 -16.17 13.92 10.64
N SER A 213 -16.06 15.05 9.95
CA SER A 213 -16.30 15.16 8.52
C SER A 213 -15.35 14.27 7.71
N TYR A 214 -14.06 14.28 8.06
CA TYR A 214 -13.04 13.47 7.38
C TYR A 214 -13.30 11.97 7.58
N VAL A 215 -13.54 11.56 8.82
CA VAL A 215 -13.84 10.16 9.15
C VAL A 215 -15.06 9.67 8.38
N ASN A 216 -16.16 10.43 8.39
CA ASN A 216 -17.37 10.06 7.66
C ASN A 216 -17.12 9.99 6.15
N SER A 217 -16.36 10.93 5.59
CA SER A 217 -16.00 10.92 4.17
C SER A 217 -15.22 9.65 3.79
N ILE A 218 -14.22 9.26 4.58
CA ILE A 218 -13.45 8.03 4.35
C ILE A 218 -14.33 6.78 4.48
N MET A 219 -15.20 6.74 5.49
CA MET A 219 -16.16 5.64 5.66
C MET A 219 -17.08 5.47 4.45
N ASP A 220 -17.69 6.56 3.97
CA ASP A 220 -18.61 6.53 2.84
C ASP A 220 -17.89 6.11 1.55
N ARG A 221 -16.71 6.68 1.30
CA ARG A 221 -15.87 6.36 0.13
C ARG A 221 -15.41 4.90 0.15
N LEU A 222 -14.96 4.41 1.31
CA LEU A 222 -14.59 3.01 1.49
C LEU A 222 -15.78 2.08 1.26
N ASN A 223 -16.94 2.37 1.86
CA ASN A 223 -18.16 1.58 1.69
C ASN A 223 -18.62 1.52 0.22
N ASN A 224 -18.54 2.65 -0.49
CA ASN A 224 -18.85 2.71 -1.91
C ASN A 224 -17.86 1.88 -2.74
N LEU A 225 -16.56 2.02 -2.49
CA LEU A 225 -15.51 1.32 -3.21
C LEU A 225 -15.62 -0.21 -3.01
N ILE A 226 -15.73 -0.67 -1.76
CA ILE A 226 -15.79 -2.11 -1.45
C ILE A 226 -17.09 -2.74 -1.97
N GLY A 227 -18.23 -2.03 -1.91
CA GLY A 227 -19.51 -2.52 -2.42
C GLY A 227 -19.49 -2.81 -3.93
N GLN A 228 -18.62 -2.13 -4.68
CA GLN A 228 -18.52 -2.25 -6.14
C GLN A 228 -17.45 -3.24 -6.61
N THR A 229 -16.44 -3.50 -5.79
CA THR A 229 -15.17 -4.10 -6.23
C THR A 229 -14.83 -5.42 -5.55
N ARG A 230 -15.59 -5.83 -4.52
CA ARG A 230 -15.32 -7.06 -3.75
C ARG A 230 -15.43 -8.31 -4.61
N VAL A 231 -14.54 -9.28 -4.34
CA VAL A 231 -14.50 -10.61 -5.00
C VAL A 231 -14.91 -11.72 -4.06
#